data_AF-A0A0R3WXQ8-F1
#
_entry.id   AF-A0A0R3WXQ8-F1
#
_cell.length_a   1.000
_cell.length_b   1.000
_cell.length_c   1.000
_cell.angle_alpha   90.00
_cell.angle_beta   90.00
_cell.angle_gamma   90.00
#
_symmetry.space_group_name_H-M   'P 1'
#
loop_
_entity.id
_entity.type
_entity.pdbx_description
1 polymer ?
#
loop_
_entity_poly.entity_id
_entity_poly.type
_entity_poly.pdbx_seq_one_letter_code
_entity_poly.pdbx_strand_id
1 'polypeptide(L)'
;MQYGYWNEKDKLVVTKEFSTTQAEIYKELKDQVLRVATIEEIPFMMYKGPAGEKKSSNPKDWHGFCIDLLDECATALEFNYTVHPVTDGNYGTARIINGQEVWDGIIGQLQFRVR
;
A
#
# COMPACT_ATOMS: atom_id res chain seq x y z
N MET A 1 15.65 -6.91 16.67
CA MET A 1 14.38 -6.84 17.44
C MET A 1 13.80 -8.24 17.48
N GLN A 2 13.37 -8.72 18.65
CA GLN A 2 12.85 -10.08 18.85
C GLN A 2 11.36 -10.00 19.21
N TYR A 3 10.50 -10.60 18.39
CA TYR A 3 9.04 -10.51 18.50
C TYR A 3 8.40 -11.65 19.29
N GLY A 4 9.24 -12.55 19.79
CA GLY A 4 8.85 -13.68 20.60
C GLY A 4 9.98 -14.66 20.74
N TYR A 5 9.71 -15.72 21.48
CA TYR A 5 10.57 -16.91 21.52
C TYR A 5 9.71 -18.16 21.55
N TRP A 6 10.33 -19.26 21.15
CA TRP A 6 9.77 -20.58 21.34
C TRP A 6 10.72 -21.39 22.20
N ASN A 7 10.19 -22.11 23.20
CA ASN A 7 10.92 -23.16 23.89
C ASN A 7 9.98 -24.31 24.30
N GLU A 8 10.54 -25.46 24.67
CA GLU A 8 9.74 -26.64 24.99
C GLU A 8 8.83 -26.46 26.21
N LYS A 9 9.22 -25.61 27.16
CA LYS A 9 8.53 -25.36 28.42
C LYS A 9 7.38 -24.36 28.28
N ASP A 10 7.66 -23.21 27.70
CA ASP A 10 6.77 -22.06 27.58
C ASP A 10 6.02 -22.03 26.24
N LYS A 11 6.36 -22.95 25.32
CA LYS A 11 5.85 -23.00 23.93
C LYS A 11 6.09 -21.66 23.24
N LEU A 12 5.19 -21.25 22.35
CA LEU A 12 5.28 -19.95 21.68
C LEU A 12 4.91 -18.84 22.66
N VAL A 13 5.85 -17.95 22.93
CA VAL A 13 5.63 -16.73 23.71
C VAL A 13 5.84 -15.53 22.79
N VAL A 14 4.75 -14.79 22.56
CA VAL A 14 4.78 -13.52 21.83
C VAL A 14 5.08 -12.41 22.84
N THR A 15 6.17 -11.67 22.63
CA THR A 15 6.63 -10.63 23.56
C THR A 15 6.13 -9.24 23.20
N LYS A 16 5.48 -9.08 22.05
CA LYS A 16 4.87 -7.82 21.62
C LYS A 16 3.38 -7.84 21.88
N GLU A 17 2.92 -6.95 22.75
CA GLU A 17 1.49 -6.71 22.96
C GLU A 17 0.86 -6.16 21.68
N PHE A 18 -0.28 -6.75 21.28
CA PHE A 18 -1.01 -6.32 20.10
C PHE A 18 -1.48 -4.86 20.23
N SER A 19 -1.91 -4.46 21.43
CA SER A 19 -2.33 -3.09 21.74
C SER A 19 -1.22 -2.07 21.55
N THR A 20 0.02 -2.38 21.95
CA THR A 20 1.19 -1.52 21.71
C THR A 20 1.47 -1.38 20.22
N THR A 21 1.40 -2.48 19.47
CA THR A 21 1.57 -2.46 18.00
C THR A 21 0.49 -1.63 17.32
N GLN A 22 -0.76 -1.76 17.75
CA GLN A 22 -1.87 -0.99 17.22
C GLN A 22 -1.71 0.52 17.50
N ALA A 23 -1.28 0.88 18.71
CA ALA A 23 -1.00 2.27 19.07
C ALA A 23 0.16 2.87 18.25
N GLU A 24 1.22 2.09 18.00
CA GLU A 24 2.33 2.49 17.13
C GLU A 24 1.86 2.76 15.70
N ILE A 25 1.10 1.82 15.10
CA ILE A 25 0.56 1.97 13.74
C ILE A 25 -0.34 3.21 13.64
N TYR A 26 -1.28 3.35 14.59
CA TYR A 26 -2.18 4.51 14.60
C TYR A 26 -1.39 5.82 14.71
N LYS A 27 -0.37 5.87 15.57
CA LYS A 27 0.48 7.06 15.73
C LYS A 27 1.27 7.38 14.44
N GLU A 28 1.74 6.38 13.72
CA GLU A 28 2.49 6.57 12.48
C GLU A 28 1.61 7.03 11.30
N LEU A 29 0.34 6.63 11.29
CA LEU A 29 -0.58 6.87 10.17
C LEU A 29 -1.50 8.07 10.36
N LYS A 30 -1.89 8.40 11.59
CA LYS A 30 -2.81 9.50 11.86
C LYS A 30 -2.31 10.80 11.24
N ASP A 31 -3.23 11.50 10.58
CA ASP A 31 -3.01 12.77 9.86
C ASP A 31 -2.01 12.68 8.69
N GLN A 32 -1.54 11.50 8.31
CA GLN A 32 -0.68 11.32 7.15
C GLN A 32 -1.49 11.27 5.85
N VAL A 33 -0.86 11.67 4.74
CA VAL A 33 -1.41 11.48 3.39
C VAL A 33 -0.59 10.40 2.68
N LEU A 34 -1.13 9.19 2.61
CA LEU A 34 -0.50 8.07 1.93
C LEU A 34 -0.63 8.19 0.42
N ARG A 35 0.43 7.82 -0.29
CA ARG A 35 0.46 7.80 -1.75
C ARG A 35 0.30 6.36 -2.24
N VAL A 36 -0.89 5.99 -2.71
CA VAL A 36 -1.22 4.61 -3.08
C VAL A 36 -0.90 4.38 -4.56
N ALA A 37 0.06 3.51 -4.85
CA ALA A 37 0.34 3.05 -6.21
C ALA A 37 -0.63 1.91 -6.59
N THR A 38 -1.12 1.91 -7.83
CA THR A 38 -2.13 0.95 -8.27
C THR A 38 -2.09 0.69 -9.78
N ILE A 39 -2.87 -0.28 -10.25
CA ILE A 39 -3.24 -0.47 -11.66
C ILE A 39 -4.77 -0.38 -11.80
N GLU A 40 -5.26 -0.11 -13.00
CA GLU A 40 -6.68 -0.29 -13.29
C GLU A 40 -6.98 -1.77 -13.54
N GLU A 41 -7.91 -2.32 -12.77
CA GLU A 41 -8.31 -3.72 -12.86
C GLU A 41 -9.74 -3.87 -12.36
N ILE A 42 -10.62 -4.38 -13.22
CA ILE A 42 -12.01 -4.68 -12.85
C ILE A 42 -12.01 -6.02 -12.10
N PRO A 43 -12.65 -6.13 -10.91
CA PRO A 43 -13.53 -5.16 -10.24
C PRO A 43 -12.86 -4.42 -9.05
N PHE A 44 -11.54 -4.41 -8.98
CA PHE A 44 -10.80 -3.95 -7.80
C PHE A 44 -10.55 -2.44 -7.79
N MET A 45 -10.13 -1.87 -8.93
CA MET A 45 -9.74 -0.48 -9.10
C MET A 45 -10.15 0.03 -10.48
N MET A 46 -11.15 0.91 -10.52
CA MET A 46 -11.76 1.40 -11.75
C MET A 46 -11.85 2.92 -11.74
N TYR A 47 -11.40 3.57 -12.82
CA TYR A 47 -11.50 5.02 -12.96
C TYR A 47 -12.88 5.44 -13.46
N LYS A 48 -13.47 6.48 -12.85
CA LYS A 48 -14.80 7.01 -13.24
C LYS A 48 -14.74 7.93 -14.45
N GLY A 49 -13.58 8.52 -14.73
CA GLY A 49 -13.39 9.48 -15.80
C GLY A 49 -13.28 8.84 -17.20
N PRO A 50 -13.20 9.66 -18.25
CA PRO A 50 -13.10 9.17 -19.62
C PRO A 50 -11.83 8.35 -19.86
N ALA A 51 -11.96 7.27 -20.65
CA ALA A 51 -10.84 6.43 -21.05
C ALA A 51 -9.83 7.23 -21.89
N GLY A 52 -8.53 6.98 -21.67
CA GLY A 52 -7.45 7.61 -22.42
C GLY A 52 -7.03 8.99 -21.92
N GLU A 53 -7.75 9.59 -20.98
CA GLU A 53 -7.32 10.83 -20.32
C GLU A 53 -6.39 10.56 -19.13
N LYS A 54 -5.70 11.62 -18.69
CA LYS A 54 -4.88 11.55 -17.49
C LYS A 54 -5.78 11.30 -16.28
N LYS A 55 -5.55 10.18 -15.61
CA LYS A 55 -6.33 9.76 -14.45
C LYS A 55 -6.07 10.69 -13.26
N SER A 56 -7.14 11.06 -12.56
CA SER A 56 -7.08 11.87 -11.34
C SER A 56 -6.42 11.13 -10.19
N SER A 57 -5.75 11.87 -9.30
CA SER A 57 -5.22 11.32 -8.05
C SER A 57 -6.17 11.38 -6.87
N ASN A 58 -7.35 11.97 -7.05
CA ASN A 58 -8.38 12.06 -6.01
C ASN A 58 -9.11 10.72 -5.89
N PRO A 59 -9.13 10.05 -4.72
CA PRO A 59 -9.82 8.78 -4.52
C PRO A 59 -11.30 8.80 -4.94
N LYS A 60 -11.98 9.95 -4.83
CA LYS A 60 -13.40 10.08 -5.21
C LYS A 60 -13.68 9.83 -6.68
N ASP A 61 -12.66 9.96 -7.54
CA ASP A 61 -12.76 9.72 -8.98
C ASP A 61 -12.54 8.23 -9.34
N TRP A 62 -12.39 7.38 -8.34
CA TRP A 62 -12.19 5.93 -8.46
C TRP A 62 -13.29 5.16 -7.73
N HIS A 63 -13.50 3.90 -8.13
CA HIS A 63 -14.35 2.95 -7.42
C HIS A 63 -13.84 1.52 -7.56
N GLY A 64 -14.38 0.60 -6.78
CA GLY A 64 -14.01 -0.81 -6.77
C GLY A 64 -13.61 -1.28 -5.39
N PHE A 65 -13.46 -2.58 -5.23
CA PHE A 65 -13.22 -3.22 -3.93
C PHE A 65 -12.05 -2.59 -3.14
N CYS A 66 -10.96 -2.23 -3.80
CA CYS A 66 -9.79 -1.68 -3.13
C CYS A 66 -10.01 -0.22 -2.67
N ILE A 67 -10.87 0.56 -3.33
CA ILE A 67 -11.25 1.90 -2.85
C ILE A 67 -12.08 1.77 -1.58
N ASP A 68 -13.09 0.89 -1.59
CA ASP A 68 -13.95 0.67 -0.41
C ASP A 68 -13.12 0.20 0.80
N LEU A 69 -12.18 -0.72 0.59
CA LEU A 69 -11.28 -1.19 1.65
C LEU A 69 -10.34 -0.08 2.16
N LEU A 70 -9.82 0.76 1.27
CA LEU A 70 -8.93 1.86 1.66
C LEU A 70 -9.69 2.95 2.42
N ASP A 71 -10.93 3.23 2.07
CA ASP A 71 -11.80 4.19 2.77
C ASP A 71 -12.12 3.71 4.20
N GLU A 72 -12.41 2.43 4.39
CA GLU A 72 -12.60 1.82 5.72
C GLU A 72 -11.32 1.89 6.56
N CYS A 73 -10.17 1.55 5.97
CA CYS A 73 -8.88 1.65 6.66
C CYS A 73 -8.53 3.10 7.02
N ALA A 74 -8.74 4.03 6.09
CA ALA A 74 -8.48 5.47 6.27
C ALA A 74 -9.33 6.03 7.41
N THR A 75 -10.59 5.62 7.49
CA THR A 75 -11.50 5.99 8.57
C THR A 75 -11.06 5.42 9.91
N ALA A 76 -10.70 4.13 9.95
CA ALA A 76 -10.30 3.46 11.20
C ALA A 76 -8.96 3.94 11.76
N LEU A 77 -8.02 4.35 10.90
CA LEU A 77 -6.65 4.72 11.26
C LEU A 77 -6.37 6.23 11.12
N GLU A 78 -7.37 7.01 10.73
CA GLU A 78 -7.34 8.47 10.59
C GLU A 78 -6.21 8.99 9.67
N PHE A 79 -5.93 8.26 8.59
CA PHE A 79 -5.07 8.74 7.50
C PHE A 79 -5.90 9.20 6.31
N ASN A 80 -5.28 9.97 5.42
CA ASN A 80 -5.81 10.31 4.10
C ASN A 80 -4.97 9.64 3.02
N TYR A 81 -5.48 9.51 1.80
CA TYR A 81 -4.69 8.96 0.71
C TYR A 81 -4.99 9.60 -0.65
N THR A 82 -4.06 9.39 -1.58
CA THR A 82 -4.22 9.75 -2.99
C THR A 82 -3.90 8.54 -3.86
N VAL A 83 -4.56 8.43 -5.01
CA VAL A 83 -4.43 7.29 -5.92
C VAL A 83 -3.45 7.64 -7.05
N HIS A 84 -2.49 6.76 -7.32
CA HIS A 84 -1.44 6.97 -8.32
C HIS A 84 -1.30 5.73 -9.21
N PRO A 85 -2.12 5.60 -10.26
CA PRO A 85 -2.00 4.50 -11.19
C PRO A 85 -0.63 4.52 -11.88
N VAL A 86 -0.02 3.35 -12.03
CA VAL A 86 1.22 3.21 -12.81
C VAL A 86 0.93 3.43 -14.29
N THR A 87 1.87 4.06 -14.99
CA THR A 87 1.71 4.43 -16.40
C THR A 87 1.88 3.25 -17.35
N ASP A 88 2.68 2.26 -16.95
CA ASP A 88 2.97 1.05 -17.73
C ASP A 88 1.90 -0.04 -17.57
N GLY A 89 1.02 0.08 -16.57
CA GLY A 89 -0.04 -0.90 -16.28
C GLY A 89 0.46 -2.22 -15.70
N ASN A 90 1.72 -2.30 -15.26
CA ASN A 90 2.33 -3.55 -14.80
C ASN A 90 2.29 -3.65 -13.26
N TYR A 91 2.20 -4.88 -12.73
CA TYR A 91 2.42 -5.10 -11.30
C TYR A 91 3.90 -4.90 -10.94
N GLY A 92 4.78 -5.51 -11.72
CA GLY A 92 6.22 -5.33 -11.63
C GLY A 92 6.99 -6.54 -12.16
N THR A 93 7.93 -6.27 -13.06
CA THR A 93 8.84 -7.24 -13.65
C THR A 93 10.27 -6.81 -13.40
N ALA A 94 11.06 -7.69 -12.79
CA ALA A 94 12.48 -7.45 -12.56
C ALA A 94 13.28 -7.55 -13.85
N ARG A 95 14.24 -6.66 -14.03
CA ARG A 95 15.24 -6.71 -15.10
C ARG A 95 16.61 -6.33 -14.54
N ILE A 96 17.66 -6.96 -15.06
CA ILE A 96 19.03 -6.56 -14.74
C ILE A 96 19.49 -5.50 -15.73
N ILE A 97 19.76 -4.29 -15.24
CA ILE A 97 20.31 -3.19 -16.02
C ILE A 97 21.61 -2.76 -15.34
N ASN A 98 22.73 -2.80 -16.06
CA ASN A 98 24.05 -2.45 -15.53
C ASN A 98 24.42 -3.22 -14.24
N GLY A 99 24.00 -4.48 -14.13
CA GLY A 99 24.26 -5.32 -12.95
C GLY A 99 23.36 -5.03 -11.74
N GLN A 100 22.38 -4.12 -11.85
CA GLN A 100 21.41 -3.83 -10.81
C GLN A 100 20.02 -4.34 -11.20
N GLU A 101 19.29 -4.86 -10.21
CA GLU A 101 17.90 -5.26 -10.37
C GLU A 101 16.98 -4.04 -10.31
N VAL A 102 16.27 -3.81 -11.43
CA VAL A 102 15.34 -2.71 -11.63
C VAL A 102 13.97 -3.28 -11.90
N TRP A 103 12.97 -2.77 -11.19
CA TRP A 103 11.58 -3.16 -11.34
C TRP A 103 10.77 -2.11 -12.10
N ASP A 104 9.83 -2.56 -12.93
CA ASP A 104 8.76 -1.73 -13.49
C ASP A 104 7.47 -1.81 -12.65
N GLY A 105 6.39 -1.18 -13.11
CA GLY A 105 5.08 -1.32 -12.50
C GLY A 105 4.93 -0.71 -11.10
N ILE A 106 4.02 -1.30 -10.33
CA ILE A 106 3.75 -0.93 -8.93
C ILE A 106 5.03 -1.12 -8.09
N ILE A 107 5.72 -2.24 -8.24
CA ILE A 107 6.95 -2.53 -7.48
C ILE A 107 8.02 -1.48 -7.78
N GLY A 108 8.23 -1.14 -9.05
CA GLY A 108 9.16 -0.08 -9.45
C GLY A 108 8.82 1.26 -8.80
N GLN A 109 7.54 1.66 -8.81
CA GLN A 109 7.12 2.90 -8.14
C GLN A 109 7.44 2.90 -6.65
N LEU A 110 7.28 1.78 -5.95
CA LEU A 110 7.58 1.66 -4.52
C LEU A 110 9.10 1.69 -4.27
N GLN A 111 9.89 1.00 -5.10
CA GLN A 111 11.36 0.96 -4.98
C GLN A 111 12.00 2.35 -5.10
N PHE A 112 11.53 3.16 -6.06
CA PHE A 112 12.13 4.47 -6.34
C PHE A 112 11.57 5.63 -5.50
N ARG A 113 10.48 5.43 -4.75
CA ARG A 113 9.80 6.50 -3.99
C ARG A 113 9.87 6.39 -2.48
N VAL A 114 10.89 5.73 -1.94
CA VAL A 114 11.25 5.89 -0.52
C VAL A 114 11.89 7.28 -0.34
N ARG A 115 11.13 8.25 0.16
CA ARG A 115 11.64 9.48 0.78
C ARG A 115 10.99 9.65 2.13
#